data_AF-A0A1S3QS65-F1
#
_entry.id   AF-A0A1S3QS65-F1
#
_cell.length_a   1.000
_cell.length_b   1.000
_cell.length_c   1.000
_cell.angle_alpha   90.00
_cell.angle_beta   90.00
_cell.angle_gamma   90.00
#
_symmetry.space_group_name_H-M   'P 1'
#
loop_
_entity.id
_entity.type
_entity.pdbx_description
1 polymer ?
#
loop_
_entity_poly.entity_id
_entity_poly.type
_entity_poly.pdbx_seq_one_letter_code
_entity_poly.pdbx_strand_id
1 'polypeptide(L)'
;MEYVFGSTLVCDTLDNAKRVAFDKRVMTKTVTLGGDVFDPQGTLSGGARSQSASVLSILQELREVQDSLSATETALQTLDKELAGLKGTAERYRLLKQQLDILQVKLSSPLSL
;
A
#
# COMPACT_ATOMS: atom_id res chain seq x y z
N MET A 1 -12.00 -5.51 12.54
CA MET A 1 -12.67 -6.33 11.50
C MET A 1 -13.83 -7.13 12.05
N GLU A 2 -13.72 -7.69 13.25
CA GLU A 2 -14.77 -8.51 13.89
C GLU A 2 -16.15 -7.82 13.98
N TYR A 3 -16.20 -6.53 14.32
CA TYR A 3 -17.49 -5.79 14.37
C TYR A 3 -18.20 -5.70 13.00
N VAL A 4 -17.45 -5.62 11.90
CA VAL A 4 -18.01 -5.41 10.55
C VAL A 4 -18.33 -6.74 9.87
N PHE A 5 -17.45 -7.75 10.00
CA PHE A 5 -17.56 -9.02 9.27
C PHE A 5 -17.73 -10.25 10.17
N GLY A 6 -17.60 -10.12 11.50
CA GLY A 6 -17.58 -11.26 12.43
C GLY A 6 -18.96 -11.81 12.78
N SER A 7 -20.04 -11.09 12.49
CA SER A 7 -21.43 -11.47 12.82
C SER A 7 -22.27 -11.83 11.59
N THR A 8 -21.65 -12.01 10.42
CA THR A 8 -22.33 -12.27 9.15
C THR A 8 -21.68 -13.42 8.41
N LEU A 9 -22.49 -14.35 7.91
CA LEU A 9 -22.04 -15.48 7.10
C LEU A 9 -22.32 -15.24 5.62
N VAL A 10 -21.42 -15.70 4.76
CA VAL A 10 -21.62 -15.65 3.30
C VAL A 10 -22.09 -17.00 2.80
N CYS A 11 -23.13 -17.01 1.98
CA CYS A 11 -23.75 -18.23 1.44
C CYS A 11 -23.76 -18.21 -0.10
N ASP A 12 -23.69 -19.40 -0.69
CA ASP A 12 -23.69 -19.60 -2.14
C ASP A 12 -25.08 -19.45 -2.78
N THR A 13 -26.14 -19.86 -2.06
CA THR A 13 -27.51 -19.88 -2.55
C THR A 13 -28.49 -19.22 -1.57
N LEU A 14 -29.63 -18.76 -2.09
CA LEU A 14 -30.75 -18.22 -1.30
C LEU A 14 -31.27 -19.25 -0.27
N ASP A 15 -31.41 -20.51 -0.67
CA ASP A 15 -31.90 -21.58 0.21
C ASP A 15 -30.94 -21.83 1.37
N ASN A 16 -29.63 -21.88 1.11
CA ASN A 16 -28.64 -22.04 2.16
C ASN A 16 -28.59 -20.82 3.09
N ALA A 17 -28.60 -19.61 2.54
CA ALA A 17 -28.66 -18.37 3.32
C ALA A 17 -29.88 -18.36 4.26
N LYS A 18 -31.07 -18.64 3.73
CA LYS A 18 -32.30 -18.73 4.52
C LYS A 18 -32.21 -19.81 5.61
N ARG A 19 -31.74 -21.01 5.28
CA ARG A 19 -31.63 -22.11 6.25
C ARG A 19 -30.69 -21.77 7.39
N VAL A 20 -29.52 -21.22 7.07
CA VAL A 20 -28.50 -20.86 8.06
C VAL A 20 -28.97 -19.69 8.92
N ALA A 21 -29.59 -18.67 8.33
CA ALA A 21 -30.05 -17.50 9.06
C ALA A 21 -31.10 -17.82 10.14
N PHE A 22 -31.96 -18.82 9.88
CA PHE A 22 -33.08 -19.17 10.78
C PHE A 22 -32.92 -20.55 11.47
N ASP A 23 -31.80 -21.25 11.32
CA ASP A 23 -31.52 -22.45 12.13
C ASP A 23 -31.37 -22.02 13.59
N LYS A 24 -32.14 -22.63 14.49
CA LYS A 24 -32.20 -22.27 15.92
C LYS A 24 -30.86 -22.33 16.64
N ARG A 25 -29.90 -23.11 16.13
CA ARG A 25 -28.55 -23.23 16.72
C ARG A 25 -27.58 -22.19 16.17
N VAL A 26 -27.91 -21.55 15.04
CA VAL A 26 -27.03 -20.60 14.35
C VAL A 26 -27.54 -19.17 14.48
N MET A 27 -28.79 -18.89 14.08
CA MET A 27 -29.46 -17.58 14.22
C MET A 27 -28.54 -16.38 13.89
N THR A 28 -27.87 -16.42 12.73
CA THR A 28 -26.84 -15.43 12.34
C THR A 28 -27.21 -14.77 11.01
N LYS A 29 -26.89 -13.49 10.83
CA LYS A 29 -27.12 -12.80 9.56
C LYS A 29 -26.39 -13.50 8.42
N THR A 30 -27.04 -13.67 7.27
CA THR A 30 -26.41 -14.27 6.07
C THR A 30 -26.54 -13.36 4.87
N VAL A 31 -25.52 -13.36 4.00
CA VAL A 31 -25.51 -12.65 2.72
C VAL A 31 -25.17 -13.63 1.60
N THR A 32 -25.94 -13.62 0.50
CA THR A 32 -25.64 -14.45 -0.68
C THR A 32 -24.54 -13.81 -1.53
N LEU A 33 -23.92 -14.59 -2.41
CA LEU A 33 -23.02 -14.04 -3.46
C LEU A 33 -23.73 -13.04 -4.38
N GLY A 34 -25.06 -13.14 -4.52
CA GLY A 34 -25.90 -12.18 -5.25
C GLY A 34 -26.20 -10.90 -4.47
N GLY A 35 -25.84 -10.82 -3.19
CA GLY A 35 -26.07 -9.66 -2.33
C GLY A 35 -27.45 -9.62 -1.67
N ASP A 36 -28.15 -10.74 -1.60
CA ASP A 36 -29.37 -10.89 -0.79
C ASP A 36 -28.99 -11.11 0.67
N VAL A 37 -29.71 -10.47 1.58
CA VAL A 37 -29.43 -10.50 3.02
C VAL A 37 -30.61 -11.10 3.76
N PHE A 38 -30.35 -12.10 4.59
CA PHE A 38 -31.31 -12.62 5.58
C PHE A 38 -30.83 -12.27 6.98
N ASP A 39 -31.70 -11.61 7.74
CA ASP A 39 -31.47 -11.27 9.14
C ASP A 39 -32.37 -12.15 10.03
N PRO A 40 -31.81 -12.88 11.02
CA PRO A 40 -32.58 -13.68 11.97
C PRO A 40 -33.65 -12.86 12.73
N GLN A 41 -33.53 -11.52 12.77
CA GLN A 41 -34.55 -10.62 13.30
C GLN A 41 -35.80 -10.48 12.40
N GLY A 42 -35.87 -11.21 11.29
CA GLY A 42 -37.06 -11.30 10.43
C GLY A 42 -37.03 -10.37 9.23
N THR A 43 -35.86 -9.89 8.81
CA THR A 43 -35.73 -9.03 7.62
C THR A 43 -35.06 -9.79 6.49
N LEU A 44 -35.58 -9.63 5.27
CA LEU A 44 -34.96 -10.06 4.03
C LEU A 44 -34.77 -8.82 3.14
N SER A 45 -33.58 -8.66 2.58
CA SER A 45 -33.29 -7.60 1.62
C SER A 45 -32.69 -8.21 0.35
N GLY A 46 -33.36 -8.01 -0.78
CA GLY A 46 -32.93 -8.55 -2.08
C GLY A 46 -33.53 -7.73 -3.23
N GLY A 47 -33.19 -8.07 -4.47
CA GLY A 47 -33.74 -7.43 -5.67
C GLY A 47 -32.74 -7.28 -6.83
N ALA A 48 -33.16 -6.62 -7.90
CA ALA A 48 -32.28 -6.34 -9.04
C ALA A 48 -31.16 -5.37 -8.63
N ARG A 49 -29.91 -5.79 -8.83
CA ARG A 49 -28.71 -4.98 -8.59
C ARG A 49 -28.09 -4.59 -9.93
N SER A 50 -27.50 -3.39 -10.01
CA SER A 50 -26.70 -3.01 -11.17
C SER A 50 -25.46 -3.88 -11.26
N GLN A 51 -25.10 -4.33 -12.46
CA GLN A 51 -23.85 -5.07 -12.72
C GLN A 51 -22.62 -4.15 -12.85
N SER A 52 -22.71 -2.92 -12.34
CA SER A 52 -21.57 -2.00 -12.26
C SER A 52 -20.50 -2.56 -11.32
N ALA A 53 -19.24 -2.19 -11.56
CA ALA A 53 -18.13 -2.56 -10.66
C ALA A 53 -18.47 -2.23 -9.20
N SER A 54 -18.09 -3.13 -8.29
CA SER A 54 -18.33 -2.91 -6.86
C SER A 54 -17.46 -1.76 -6.36
N VAL A 55 -17.96 -0.98 -5.41
CA VAL A 55 -17.17 0.07 -4.76
C VAL A 55 -15.91 -0.51 -4.09
N LEU A 56 -15.98 -1.75 -3.59
CA LEU A 56 -14.82 -2.45 -3.01
C LEU A 56 -13.74 -2.73 -4.06
N SER A 57 -14.11 -3.04 -5.30
CA SER A 57 -13.17 -3.23 -6.40
C SER A 57 -12.44 -1.92 -6.72
N ILE A 58 -13.18 -0.80 -6.78
CA ILE A 58 -12.59 0.53 -6.97
C ILE A 58 -11.65 0.90 -5.82
N LEU A 59 -12.03 0.60 -4.57
CA LEU A 59 -11.18 0.82 -3.40
C LEU A 59 -9.92 -0.04 -3.43
N GLN A 60 -10.02 -1.27 -3.92
CA GLN A 60 -8.86 -2.15 -4.08
C GLN A 60 -7.91 -1.59 -5.14
N GLU A 61 -8.41 -1.22 -6.32
CA GLU A 61 -7.60 -0.60 -7.39
C GLU A 61 -6.91 0.68 -6.89
N LEU A 62 -7.65 1.54 -6.18
CA LEU A 62 -7.08 2.75 -5.57
C LEU A 62 -5.99 2.42 -4.56
N ARG A 63 -6.20 1.38 -3.72
CA ARG A 63 -5.22 0.95 -2.73
C ARG A 63 -3.94 0.45 -3.39
N GLU A 64 -4.05 -0.34 -4.45
CA GLU A 64 -2.90 -0.85 -5.21
C GLU A 64 -2.06 0.29 -5.81
N VAL A 65 -2.73 1.28 -6.42
CA VAL A 65 -2.06 2.48 -6.94
C VAL A 65 -1.36 3.26 -5.83
N GLN A 66 -2.03 3.42 -4.68
CA GLN A 66 -1.47 4.16 -3.55
C GLN A 66 -0.27 3.45 -2.91
N ASP A 67 -0.31 2.13 -2.80
CA ASP A 67 0.81 1.32 -2.31
C ASP A 67 2.01 1.40 -3.28
N SER A 68 1.77 1.34 -4.59
CA SER A 68 2.81 1.52 -5.62
C SER A 68 3.43 2.92 -5.58
N LEU A 69 2.61 3.95 -5.38
CA LEU A 69 3.08 5.33 -5.25
C LEU A 69 3.99 5.47 -4.02
N SER A 70 3.54 5.00 -2.87
CA SER A 70 4.31 5.08 -1.62
C SER A 70 5.65 4.34 -1.72
N ALA A 71 5.68 3.17 -2.36
CA ALA A 71 6.92 2.43 -2.60
C ALA A 71 7.89 3.22 -3.50
N THR A 72 7.37 3.83 -4.57
CA THR A 72 8.17 4.63 -5.51
C THR A 72 8.74 5.88 -4.85
N GLU A 73 7.93 6.59 -4.05
CA GLU A 73 8.36 7.77 -3.30
C GLU A 73 9.45 7.43 -2.28
N THR A 74 9.32 6.29 -1.59
CA THR A 74 10.32 5.81 -0.64
C THR A 74 11.65 5.48 -1.34
N ALA A 75 11.58 4.84 -2.51
CA ALA A 75 12.76 4.54 -3.32
C ALA A 75 13.44 5.84 -3.81
N LEU A 76 12.65 6.81 -4.29
CA LEU A 76 13.15 8.12 -4.71
C LEU A 76 13.87 8.83 -3.56
N GLN A 77 13.25 8.88 -2.37
CA GLN A 77 13.85 9.53 -1.20
C GLN A 77 15.17 8.87 -0.78
N THR A 78 15.28 7.54 -0.96
CA THR A 78 16.51 6.80 -0.68
C THR A 78 17.60 7.19 -1.67
N LEU A 79 17.28 7.21 -2.96
CA LEU A 79 18.20 7.58 -4.03
C LEU A 79 18.69 9.03 -3.89
N ASP A 80 17.82 9.95 -3.51
CA ASP A 80 18.19 11.35 -3.27
C ASP A 80 19.18 11.49 -2.11
N LYS A 81 19.02 10.71 -1.04
CA LYS A 81 19.98 10.68 0.07
C LYS A 81 21.34 10.15 -0.37
N GLU A 82 21.37 9.10 -1.18
CA GLU A 82 22.61 8.54 -1.74
C GLU A 82 23.32 9.56 -2.64
N LEU A 83 22.58 10.22 -3.54
CA LEU A 83 23.11 11.28 -4.39
C LEU A 83 23.69 12.45 -3.59
N ALA A 84 23.02 12.88 -2.52
CA ALA A 84 23.54 13.92 -1.64
C ALA A 84 24.86 13.51 -0.98
N GLY A 85 24.98 12.25 -0.53
CA GLY A 85 26.22 11.70 0.03
C GLY A 85 27.36 11.65 -0.98
N LEU A 86 27.07 11.22 -2.22
CA LEU A 86 28.05 11.19 -3.31
C LEU A 86 28.54 12.59 -3.66
N LYS A 87 27.63 13.58 -3.77
CA LYS A 87 27.99 14.98 -3.99
C LYS A 87 28.92 15.50 -2.90
N GLY A 88 28.61 15.23 -1.62
CA GLY A 88 29.46 15.63 -0.50
C GLY A 88 30.85 14.99 -0.54
N THR A 89 30.96 13.76 -1.06
CA THR A 89 32.24 13.07 -1.23
C THR A 89 33.04 13.64 -2.40
N ALA A 90 32.38 13.92 -3.53
CA ALA A 90 32.99 14.52 -4.70
C ALA A 90 33.58 15.91 -4.39
N GLU A 91 32.87 16.74 -3.63
CA GLU A 91 33.38 18.06 -3.19
C GLU A 91 34.61 17.94 -2.29
N ARG A 92 34.60 17.01 -1.32
CA ARG A 92 35.78 16.74 -0.48
C ARG A 92 36.98 16.28 -1.29
N TYR A 93 36.76 15.37 -2.24
CA TYR A 93 37.82 14.90 -3.13
C TYR A 93 38.41 16.05 -3.94
N ARG A 94 37.57 16.94 -4.48
CA ARG A 94 38.00 18.11 -5.25
C ARG A 94 38.86 19.06 -4.41
N LEU A 95 38.46 19.33 -3.17
CA LEU A 95 39.22 20.15 -2.22
C LEU A 95 40.59 19.54 -1.88
N LEU A 96 40.64 18.25 -1.52
CA LEU A 96 41.90 17.56 -1.19
C LEU A 96 42.83 17.51 -2.39
N LYS A 97 42.30 17.23 -3.59
CA LYS A 97 43.08 17.23 -4.83
C LYS A 97 43.71 18.61 -5.09
N GLN A 98 42.94 19.67 -4.93
CA GLN A 98 43.45 21.04 -5.08
C GLN A 98 44.56 21.38 -4.07
N GLN A 99 44.43 20.92 -2.81
CA GLN A 99 45.49 21.09 -1.82
C GLN A 99 46.75 20.30 -2.16
N LEU A 100 46.60 19.08 -2.67
CA LEU A 100 47.70 18.22 -3.08
C LEU A 100 48.46 18.82 -4.27
N ASP A 101 47.75 19.33 -5.27
CA ASP A 101 48.34 20.01 -6.42
C ASP A 101 49.18 21.22 -5.98
N ILE A 102 48.68 22.04 -5.04
CA ILE A 102 49.42 23.20 -4.49
C ILE A 102 50.69 22.74 -3.76
N LEU A 103 50.60 21.68 -2.94
CA LEU A 103 51.74 21.15 -2.21
C LEU A 103 52.80 20.57 -3.15
N GLN A 104 52.40 19.83 -4.19
CA GLN A 104 53.32 19.31 -5.22
C GLN A 104 54.07 20.44 -5.92
N VAL A 105 53.37 21.52 -6.31
CA VAL A 105 54.02 22.68 -6.93
C VAL A 105 55.08 23.28 -6.00
N LYS A 106 54.75 23.49 -4.71
CA LYS A 106 55.71 24.01 -3.70
C LYS A 106 56.93 23.11 -3.50
N LEU A 107 56.72 21.78 -3.49
CA LEU A 107 57.81 20.81 -3.37
C LEU A 107 58.68 20.70 -4.62
N SER A 108 58.16 21.06 -5.79
CA SER A 108 58.91 21.10 -7.05
C SER A 108 59.68 22.40 -7.31
N SER A 109 59.34 23.49 -6.59
CA SER A 109 60.01 24.79 -6.70
C SER A 109 61.20 25.10 -5.74
N PRO A 110 61.76 24.20 -4.90
CA PRO A 110 62.76 24.59 -3.89
C PRO A 110 64.21 24.76 -4.41
N LEU A 111 64.46 25.02 -5.69
CA LEU A 111 65.80 25.36 -6.21
C LEU A 111 65.81 26.65 -7.06
N SER A 112 65.41 27.77 -6.46
CA SER A 112 65.79 29.09 -6.96
C SER A 112 66.26 29.97 -5.80
N LEU A 113 67.48 29.68 -5.32
CA LEU A 113 68.30 30.53 -4.46
C LEU A 113 69.66 30.64 -5.12
#